data_AF-A0A317JHR6-F1
#
_entry.id   AF-A0A317JHR6-F1
#
_cell.length_a   1.000
_cell.length_b   1.000
_cell.length_c   1.000
_cell.angle_alpha   90.00
_cell.angle_beta   90.00
_cell.angle_gamma   90.00
#
_symmetry.space_group_name_H-M   'P 1'
#
loop_
_entity.id
_entity.type
_entity.pdbx_description
1 polymer ?
#
loop_
_entity_poly.entity_id
_entity_poly.type
_entity_poly.pdbx_seq_one_letter_code
_entity_poly.pdbx_strand_id
1 'polypeptide(L)'
;MSLGLDSNWTLRIVFWLSVSISILIMKAISAYKTQLPDNGFWLTPVCAVESWNRSPPATPSDWRLFVGKAFASLLALTTAYLAFRKVSNAVDARGWLLSYLAVPILVVFELSGDAVRFLCLATGKVIPNVHNHLLRSSNISDFWRRYNVWVSEWFYHIVFKPLRRSAILASFAVFLFSGIWHELLVNVPLLMIFHVNMIGSMLGYFLFQWFAVVIDRSIFSRTTPGRRLFAYAAIIGPAPLILNEGLLRIFGWWRA
;
A
#
# COMPACT_ATOMS: atom_id res chain seq x y z
N MET A 1 23.80 5.18 24.72
CA MET A 1 24.54 5.68 23.54
C MET A 1 23.53 6.00 22.46
N SER A 2 23.04 7.24 22.37
CA SER A 2 22.13 7.63 21.29
C SER A 2 22.93 7.71 20.00
N LEU A 3 22.53 6.99 18.95
CA LEU A 3 23.23 6.94 17.65
C LEU A 3 23.30 8.29 16.90
N GLY A 4 22.89 9.41 17.51
CA GLY A 4 22.93 10.74 16.90
C GLY A 4 22.07 10.89 15.65
N LEU A 5 21.15 9.96 15.39
CA LEU A 5 20.28 9.99 14.21
C LEU A 5 19.21 11.08 14.38
N ASP A 6 18.99 11.87 13.32
CA ASP A 6 17.82 12.76 13.24
C ASP A 6 16.53 11.97 13.47
N SER A 7 15.58 12.58 14.16
CA SER A 7 14.31 11.94 14.53
C SER A 7 13.54 11.42 13.31
N ASN A 8 13.68 12.04 12.14
CA ASN A 8 13.07 11.54 10.91
C ASN A 8 13.71 10.22 10.45
N TRP A 9 15.03 10.06 10.60
CA TRP A 9 15.70 8.80 10.27
C TRP A 9 15.29 7.68 11.24
N THR A 10 15.17 8.00 12.53
CA THR A 10 14.64 7.06 13.53
C THR A 10 13.25 6.58 13.15
N LEU A 11 12.34 7.50 12.79
CA LEU A 11 10.99 7.16 12.34
C LEU A 11 10.97 6.25 11.10
N ARG A 12 11.82 6.51 10.11
CA ARG A 12 11.95 5.68 8.91
C ARG A 12 12.42 4.26 9.23
N ILE A 13 13.43 4.14 10.08
CA ILE A 13 13.97 2.83 10.50
C ILE A 13 12.88 2.05 11.24
N VAL A 14 12.19 2.68 12.20
CA VAL A 14 11.10 2.04 12.96
C VAL A 14 9.97 1.61 12.02
N PHE A 15 9.58 2.45 11.06
CA PHE A 15 8.56 2.11 10.06
C PHE A 15 8.95 0.87 9.24
N TRP A 16 10.15 0.87 8.63
CA TRP A 16 10.58 -0.24 7.77
C TRP A 16 10.78 -1.54 8.55
N LEU A 17 11.27 -1.46 9.79
CA LEU A 17 11.37 -2.60 10.69
C LEU A 17 9.97 -3.16 11.02
N SER A 18 9.02 -2.30 11.36
CA SER A 18 7.65 -2.68 11.70
C SER A 18 6.93 -3.31 10.50
N VAL A 19 7.10 -2.74 9.29
CA VAL A 19 6.59 -3.32 8.04
C VAL A 19 7.18 -4.71 7.81
N SER A 20 8.51 -4.86 7.97
CA SER A 20 9.19 -6.14 7.77
C SER A 20 8.71 -7.21 8.75
N ILE A 21 8.63 -6.88 10.04
CA ILE A 21 8.09 -7.76 11.08
C ILE A 21 6.64 -8.15 10.75
N SER A 22 5.82 -7.18 10.35
CA SER A 22 4.43 -7.46 10.00
C SER A 22 4.32 -8.38 8.78
N ILE A 23 5.13 -8.20 7.74
CA ILE A 23 5.14 -9.08 6.58
C ILE A 23 5.52 -10.49 7.00
N LEU A 24 6.51 -10.66 7.87
CA LEU A 24 6.89 -11.97 8.41
C LEU A 24 5.76 -12.63 9.20
N ILE A 25 5.06 -11.88 10.05
CA ILE A 25 3.88 -12.37 10.79
C ILE A 25 2.77 -12.80 9.82
N MET A 26 2.45 -11.96 8.83
CA MET A 26 1.45 -12.28 7.80
C MET A 26 1.80 -13.58 7.08
N LYS A 27 3.07 -13.74 6.68
CA LYS A 27 3.57 -14.95 6.02
C LYS A 27 3.50 -16.17 6.91
N ALA A 28 3.87 -16.06 8.18
CA ALA A 28 3.75 -17.15 9.16
C ALA A 28 2.30 -17.59 9.35
N ILE A 29 1.35 -16.65 9.49
CA ILE A 29 -0.08 -16.96 9.58
C ILE A 29 -0.58 -17.64 8.31
N SER A 30 -0.15 -17.18 7.13
CA SER A 30 -0.52 -17.79 5.86
C SER A 30 0.04 -19.20 5.70
N ALA A 31 1.30 -19.43 6.09
CA ALA A 31 1.95 -20.73 6.06
C ALA A 31 1.37 -21.71 7.08
N TYR A 32 0.91 -21.23 8.24
CA TYR A 32 0.24 -22.07 9.23
C TYR A 32 -1.13 -22.58 8.74
N LYS A 33 -1.86 -21.77 7.96
CA LYS A 33 -3.19 -22.14 7.44
C LYS A 33 -3.17 -22.98 6.16
N THR A 34 -2.04 -23.01 5.45
CA THR A 34 -1.88 -23.66 4.16
C THR A 34 -0.76 -24.71 4.25
N GLN A 35 -0.55 -25.53 3.22
CA GLN A 35 0.64 -26.40 3.17
C GLN A 35 1.93 -25.57 3.25
N LEU A 36 2.97 -26.14 3.85
CA LEU A 36 4.27 -25.49 4.03
C LEU A 36 4.82 -25.04 2.67
N PRO A 37 5.11 -23.74 2.48
CA PRO A 37 5.66 -23.24 1.23
C PRO A 37 7.15 -23.62 1.09
N ASP A 38 7.65 -23.55 -0.15
CA ASP A 38 9.09 -23.63 -0.40
C ASP A 38 9.87 -22.46 0.24
N ASN A 39 11.20 -22.60 0.34
CA ASN A 39 12.07 -21.56 0.92
C ASN A 39 12.03 -20.23 0.15
N GLY A 40 11.69 -20.25 -1.14
CA GLY A 40 11.61 -19.07 -1.99
C GLY A 40 10.52 -18.10 -1.52
N PHE A 41 9.42 -18.60 -0.98
CA PHE A 41 8.35 -17.77 -0.41
C PHE A 41 8.88 -16.78 0.61
N TRP A 42 9.75 -17.21 1.53
CA TRP A 42 10.28 -16.39 2.63
C TRP A 42 11.13 -15.21 2.17
N LEU A 43 11.71 -15.29 0.97
CA LEU A 43 12.57 -14.26 0.38
C LEU A 43 11.78 -13.19 -0.42
N THR A 44 10.46 -13.35 -0.58
CA THR A 44 9.61 -12.40 -1.30
C THR A 44 8.78 -11.51 -0.37
N PRO A 45 8.26 -10.37 -0.84
CA PRO A 45 7.29 -9.56 -0.09
C PRO A 45 5.84 -10.10 -0.20
N VAL A 46 5.62 -11.20 -0.92
CA VAL A 46 4.28 -11.80 -1.05
C VAL A 46 3.83 -12.33 0.30
N CYS A 47 2.67 -11.87 0.76
CA CYS A 47 2.16 -12.20 2.10
C CYS A 47 1.34 -13.50 2.13
N ALA A 48 0.72 -13.90 1.02
CA ALA A 48 -0.16 -15.07 0.93
C ALA A 48 0.49 -16.24 0.17
N VAL A 49 0.47 -17.43 0.77
CA VAL A 49 1.02 -18.68 0.18
C VAL A 49 0.29 -19.03 -1.12
N GLU A 50 -1.02 -18.82 -1.20
CA GLU A 50 -1.80 -19.09 -2.41
C GLU A 50 -1.39 -18.20 -3.60
N SER A 51 -0.96 -16.96 -3.34
CA SER A 51 -0.43 -16.09 -4.38
C SER A 51 0.97 -16.50 -4.83
N TRP A 52 1.79 -16.99 -3.91
CA TRP A 52 3.10 -17.58 -4.24
C TRP A 52 2.96 -18.86 -5.09
N ASN A 53 2.04 -19.75 -4.73
CA ASN A 53 1.82 -21.00 -5.45
C ASN A 53 1.27 -20.79 -6.87
N ARG A 54 0.53 -19.70 -7.10
CA ARG A 54 0.05 -19.30 -8.45
C ARG A 54 1.10 -18.57 -9.29
N SER A 55 2.24 -18.17 -8.70
CA SER A 55 3.29 -17.44 -9.43
C SER A 55 4.02 -18.38 -10.39
N PRO A 56 4.12 -18.06 -11.69
CA PRO A 56 4.80 -18.91 -12.66
C PRO A 56 6.32 -18.93 -12.41
N PRO A 57 7.02 -19.99 -12.86
CA PRO A 57 8.47 -20.03 -12.82
C PRO A 57 9.08 -18.91 -13.67
N ALA A 58 10.20 -18.36 -13.21
CA ALA A 58 10.95 -17.33 -13.93
C ALA A 58 11.71 -17.92 -15.12
N THR A 59 11.71 -17.20 -16.24
CA THR A 59 12.43 -17.55 -17.47
C THR A 59 13.59 -16.58 -17.74
N PRO A 60 14.58 -16.95 -18.57
CA PRO A 60 15.64 -16.01 -18.99
C PRO A 60 15.12 -14.75 -19.68
N SER A 61 13.99 -14.83 -20.39
CA SER A 61 13.34 -13.67 -21.01
C SER A 61 12.77 -12.69 -19.99
N ASP A 62 12.31 -13.18 -18.83
CA ASP A 62 11.78 -12.32 -17.76
C ASP A 62 12.88 -11.42 -17.20
N TRP A 63 14.10 -11.92 -17.01
CA TRP A 63 15.23 -11.11 -16.55
C TRP A 63 15.49 -9.91 -17.44
N ARG A 64 15.56 -10.11 -18.77
CA ARG A 64 15.79 -9.03 -19.72
C ARG A 64 14.65 -8.01 -19.69
N LEU A 65 13.40 -8.49 -19.66
CA LEU A 65 12.22 -7.64 -19.62
C LEU A 65 12.18 -6.80 -18.34
N PHE A 66 12.40 -7.42 -17.18
CA PHE A 66 12.26 -6.75 -15.89
C PHE A 66 13.44 -5.86 -15.54
N VAL A 67 14.65 -6.08 -16.07
CA VAL A 67 15.76 -5.11 -15.94
C VAL A 67 15.37 -3.77 -16.55
N GLY A 68 14.89 -3.78 -17.81
CA GLY A 68 14.48 -2.56 -18.51
C GLY A 68 13.34 -1.84 -17.80
N LYS A 69 12.33 -2.60 -17.36
CA LYS A 69 11.19 -2.05 -16.59
C LYS A 69 11.60 -1.51 -15.23
N ALA A 70 12.48 -2.20 -14.51
CA ALA A 70 12.99 -1.75 -13.21
C ALA A 70 13.73 -0.42 -13.36
N PHE A 71 14.61 -0.30 -14.36
CA PHE A 71 15.31 0.95 -14.65
C PHE A 71 14.34 2.08 -14.99
N ALA A 72 13.40 1.85 -15.91
CA ALA A 72 12.39 2.85 -16.29
C ALA A 72 11.53 3.28 -15.09
N SER A 73 11.19 2.33 -14.21
CA SER A 73 10.39 2.60 -13.00
C SER A 73 11.15 3.44 -11.98
N LEU A 74 12.44 3.14 -11.75
CA LEU A 74 13.31 3.93 -10.88
C LEU A 74 13.49 5.35 -11.40
N LEU A 75 13.68 5.51 -12.71
CA LEU A 75 13.76 6.82 -13.35
C LEU A 75 12.45 7.60 -13.15
N ALA A 76 11.30 6.99 -13.47
CA ALA A 76 9.99 7.63 -13.32
C ALA A 76 9.70 8.05 -11.87
N LEU A 77 9.99 7.18 -10.89
CA LEU A 77 9.84 7.49 -9.46
C LEU A 77 10.73 8.65 -9.04
N THR A 78 11.99 8.66 -9.49
CA THR A 78 12.94 9.74 -9.19
C THR A 78 12.47 11.06 -9.78
N THR A 79 12.06 11.07 -11.05
CA THR A 79 11.52 12.26 -11.71
C THR A 79 10.27 12.78 -11.02
N ALA A 80 9.32 11.90 -10.69
CA ALA A 80 8.09 12.27 -9.98
C ALA A 80 8.39 12.87 -8.60
N TYR A 81 9.32 12.26 -7.85
CA TYR A 81 9.75 12.77 -6.55
C TYR A 81 10.38 14.18 -6.66
N LEU A 82 11.27 14.38 -7.64
CA LEU A 82 11.89 15.69 -7.87
C LEU A 82 10.87 16.76 -8.31
N ALA A 83 9.91 16.38 -9.17
CA ALA A 83 8.83 17.26 -9.61
C ALA A 83 7.94 17.67 -8.42
N PHE A 84 7.51 16.71 -7.60
CA PHE A 84 6.79 16.99 -6.36
C PHE A 84 7.62 17.89 -5.42
N ARG A 85 8.92 17.61 -5.31
CA ARG A 85 9.97 18.49 -4.77
C ARG A 85 9.76 19.96 -5.10
N LYS A 86 9.90 20.22 -6.39
CA LYS A 86 9.88 21.56 -6.95
C LYS A 86 8.53 22.23 -6.76
N VAL A 87 7.43 21.54 -7.06
CA VAL A 87 6.07 22.10 -6.98
C VAL A 87 5.67 22.43 -5.55
N SER A 88 5.86 21.48 -4.62
CA SER A 88 5.52 21.71 -3.21
C SER A 88 6.35 22.84 -2.58
N ASN A 89 7.59 23.05 -3.04
CA ASN A 89 8.44 24.18 -2.62
C ASN A 89 7.90 25.50 -3.18
N ALA A 90 7.61 25.53 -4.49
CA ALA A 90 7.18 26.74 -5.18
C ALA A 90 5.86 27.32 -4.63
N VAL A 91 4.99 26.47 -4.10
CA VAL A 91 3.68 26.88 -3.54
C VAL A 91 3.63 26.87 -2.01
N ASP A 92 4.77 26.73 -1.33
CA ASP A 92 4.89 26.56 0.13
C ASP A 92 3.81 25.61 0.71
N ALA A 93 3.66 24.43 0.09
CA ALA A 93 2.60 23.50 0.45
C ALA A 93 2.81 22.95 1.87
N ARG A 94 1.78 23.08 2.72
CA ARG A 94 1.75 22.58 4.10
C ARG A 94 0.43 21.84 4.38
N GLY A 95 0.42 21.07 5.47
CA GLY A 95 -0.77 20.36 5.94
C GLY A 95 -1.45 19.56 4.83
N TRP A 96 -2.77 19.74 4.66
CA TRP A 96 -3.56 18.99 3.69
C TRP A 96 -3.19 19.28 2.23
N LEU A 97 -2.75 20.49 1.90
CA LEU A 97 -2.31 20.80 0.54
C LEU A 97 -1.11 19.93 0.14
N LEU A 98 -0.15 19.76 1.07
CA LEU A 98 0.99 18.87 0.85
C LEU A 98 0.54 17.41 0.66
N SER A 99 -0.42 16.94 1.46
CA SER A 99 -1.02 15.61 1.31
C SER A 99 -1.65 15.42 -0.07
N TYR A 100 -2.44 16.39 -0.56
CA TYR A 100 -3.05 16.31 -1.89
C TYR A 100 -2.02 16.32 -3.02
N LEU A 101 -0.97 17.15 -2.91
CA LEU A 101 0.12 17.15 -3.88
C LEU A 101 0.92 15.83 -3.90
N ALA A 102 0.88 15.04 -2.83
CA ALA A 102 1.54 13.75 -2.76
C ALA A 102 0.72 12.60 -3.38
N VAL A 103 -0.59 12.78 -3.61
CA VAL A 103 -1.47 11.75 -4.21
C VAL A 103 -0.96 11.24 -5.57
N PRO A 104 -0.48 12.06 -6.51
CA PRO A 104 0.08 11.56 -7.76
C PRO A 104 1.24 10.58 -7.57
N ILE A 105 2.02 10.70 -6.49
CA ILE A 105 3.12 9.77 -6.21
C ILE A 105 2.59 8.37 -5.89
N LEU A 106 1.41 8.26 -5.26
CA LEU A 106 0.74 6.95 -5.05
C LEU A 106 0.45 6.23 -6.36
N VAL A 107 0.18 6.98 -7.44
CA VAL A 107 -0.01 6.43 -8.78
C VAL A 107 1.34 6.01 -9.37
N VAL A 108 2.39 6.80 -9.18
CA VAL A 108 3.74 6.46 -9.68
C VAL A 108 4.32 5.26 -8.92
N PHE A 109 3.95 5.05 -7.66
CA PHE A 109 4.29 3.83 -6.92
C PHE A 109 3.76 2.55 -7.59
N GLU A 110 2.78 2.61 -8.48
CA GLU A 110 2.42 1.46 -9.30
C GLU A 110 3.63 0.91 -10.08
N LEU A 111 4.54 1.80 -10.52
CA LEU A 111 5.75 1.44 -11.26
C LEU A 111 6.78 0.74 -10.37
N SER A 112 6.77 0.93 -9.05
CA SER A 112 7.73 0.27 -8.17
C SER A 112 7.57 -1.25 -8.15
N GLY A 113 6.41 -1.77 -8.59
CA GLY A 113 6.16 -3.20 -8.69
C GLY A 113 7.13 -3.94 -9.62
N ASP A 114 7.51 -3.32 -10.73
CA ASP A 114 8.43 -3.95 -11.69
C ASP A 114 9.87 -4.03 -11.14
N ALA A 115 10.29 -3.00 -10.39
CA ALA A 115 11.58 -3.03 -9.69
C ALA A 115 11.64 -4.14 -8.62
N VAL A 116 10.58 -4.30 -7.84
CA VAL A 116 10.53 -5.37 -6.83
C VAL A 116 10.44 -6.76 -7.47
N ARG A 117 9.69 -6.91 -8.56
CA ARG A 117 9.64 -8.16 -9.34
C ARG A 117 11.01 -8.56 -9.85
N PHE A 118 11.78 -7.62 -10.40
CA PHE A 118 13.15 -7.86 -10.85
C PHE A 118 14.00 -8.45 -9.72
N LEU A 119 13.97 -7.84 -8.52
CA LEU A 119 14.68 -8.35 -7.35
C LEU A 119 14.22 -9.76 -6.95
N CYS A 120 12.93 -10.04 -7.08
CA CYS A 120 12.35 -11.33 -6.70
C CYS A 120 12.57 -12.45 -7.73
N LEU A 121 13.08 -12.16 -8.94
CA LEU A 121 13.41 -13.21 -9.92
C LEU A 121 14.46 -14.20 -9.39
N ALA A 122 15.32 -13.76 -8.46
CA ALA A 122 16.27 -14.62 -7.76
C ALA A 122 15.61 -15.77 -6.97
N THR A 123 14.31 -15.67 -6.67
CA THR A 123 13.53 -16.74 -6.01
C THR A 123 13.03 -17.81 -6.99
N GLY A 124 13.29 -17.66 -8.29
CA GLY A 124 12.88 -18.61 -9.33
C GLY A 124 11.43 -18.48 -9.79
N LYS A 125 10.68 -17.47 -9.32
CA LYS A 125 9.29 -17.20 -9.74
C LYS A 125 9.06 -15.74 -10.10
N VAL A 126 8.08 -15.50 -10.97
CA VAL A 126 7.57 -14.16 -11.28
C VAL A 126 6.40 -13.83 -10.36
N ILE A 127 6.66 -13.04 -9.31
CA ILE A 127 5.62 -12.66 -8.35
C ILE A 127 4.55 -11.72 -8.95
N PRO A 128 3.32 -11.69 -8.40
CA PRO A 128 2.32 -10.71 -8.81
C PRO A 128 2.81 -9.28 -8.57
N ASN A 129 2.30 -8.33 -9.35
CA ASN A 129 2.59 -6.92 -9.15
C ASN A 129 2.01 -6.46 -7.81
N VAL A 130 2.69 -5.54 -7.13
CA VAL A 130 2.15 -4.89 -5.93
C VAL A 130 0.90 -4.07 -6.25
N HIS A 131 0.85 -3.42 -7.42
CA HIS A 131 -0.29 -2.65 -7.90
C HIS A 131 -0.69 -3.09 -9.31
N ASN A 132 -1.99 -3.15 -9.62
CA ASN A 132 -2.48 -3.67 -10.90
C ASN A 132 -3.40 -2.68 -11.64
N HIS A 133 -2.81 -1.74 -12.38
CA HIS A 133 -3.53 -0.77 -13.20
C HIS A 133 -4.53 0.04 -12.37
N LEU A 134 -4.06 0.73 -11.33
CA LEU A 134 -4.88 1.46 -10.38
C LEU A 134 -5.78 2.48 -11.07
N LEU A 135 -5.24 3.19 -12.06
CA LEU A 135 -5.98 4.19 -12.83
C LEU A 135 -7.11 3.59 -13.67
N ARG A 136 -7.09 2.27 -13.95
CA ARG A 136 -8.15 1.57 -14.68
C ARG A 136 -9.28 1.09 -13.78
N SER A 137 -9.24 1.39 -12.49
CA SER A 137 -10.29 1.03 -11.55
C SER A 137 -11.61 1.67 -11.95
N SER A 138 -12.66 0.85 -12.01
CA SER A 138 -14.02 1.26 -12.40
C SER A 138 -14.87 1.70 -11.20
N ASN A 139 -14.51 1.27 -10.00
CA ASN A 139 -15.21 1.53 -8.75
C ASN A 139 -14.26 1.35 -7.56
N ILE A 140 -14.72 1.66 -6.35
CA ILE A 140 -13.89 1.63 -5.13
C ILE A 140 -13.45 0.20 -4.78
N SER A 141 -14.34 -0.79 -4.91
CA SER A 141 -13.97 -2.18 -4.65
C SER A 141 -12.90 -2.68 -5.64
N ASP A 142 -13.00 -2.30 -6.90
CA ASP A 142 -12.03 -2.63 -7.95
C ASP A 142 -10.67 -1.96 -7.67
N PHE A 143 -10.67 -0.71 -7.20
CA PHE A 143 -9.44 -0.03 -6.78
C PHE A 143 -8.72 -0.77 -5.66
N TRP A 144 -9.41 -1.12 -4.57
CA TRP A 144 -8.79 -1.81 -3.44
C TRP A 144 -8.33 -3.23 -3.77
N ARG A 145 -8.93 -3.90 -4.76
CA ARG A 145 -8.43 -5.18 -5.27
C ARG A 145 -7.16 -5.04 -6.10
N ARG A 146 -6.91 -3.87 -6.68
CA ARG A 146 -5.73 -3.56 -7.50
C ARG A 146 -4.62 -2.92 -6.69
N TYR A 147 -4.94 -2.31 -5.55
CA TYR A 147 -4.00 -1.64 -4.67
C TYR A 147 -3.38 -2.61 -3.67
N ASN A 148 -2.04 -2.68 -3.66
CA ASN A 148 -1.28 -3.55 -2.76
C ASN A 148 -1.80 -4.99 -2.76
N VAL A 149 -1.76 -5.64 -3.92
CA VAL A 149 -2.28 -6.99 -4.18
C VAL A 149 -1.71 -8.01 -3.19
N TRP A 150 -0.47 -7.86 -2.75
CA TRP A 150 0.15 -8.78 -1.79
C TRP A 150 -0.58 -8.77 -0.43
N VAL A 151 -0.86 -7.59 0.09
CA VAL A 151 -1.59 -7.41 1.36
C VAL A 151 -3.09 -7.68 1.16
N SER A 152 -3.68 -7.24 0.05
CA SER A 152 -5.10 -7.48 -0.27
C SER A 152 -5.42 -8.98 -0.37
N GLU A 153 -4.59 -9.77 -1.05
CA GLU A 153 -4.79 -11.23 -1.13
C GLU A 153 -4.65 -11.87 0.26
N TRP A 154 -3.70 -11.42 1.08
CA TRP A 154 -3.58 -11.90 2.45
C TRP A 154 -4.85 -11.63 3.27
N PHE A 155 -5.37 -10.40 3.24
CA PHE A 155 -6.64 -10.07 3.91
C PHE A 155 -7.81 -10.88 3.35
N TYR A 156 -7.84 -11.13 2.03
CA TYR A 156 -8.86 -11.98 1.43
C TYR A 156 -8.83 -13.39 2.02
N HIS A 157 -7.67 -14.04 2.07
CA HIS A 157 -7.53 -15.40 2.54
C HIS A 157 -7.70 -15.53 4.07
N ILE A 158 -7.17 -14.57 4.84
CA ILE A 158 -7.10 -14.67 6.31
C ILE A 158 -8.31 -14.08 7.01
N VAL A 159 -8.89 -12.98 6.51
CA VAL A 159 -9.96 -12.23 7.17
C VAL A 159 -11.28 -12.35 6.41
N PHE A 160 -11.29 -12.04 5.11
CA PHE A 160 -12.54 -11.98 4.32
C PHE A 160 -13.17 -13.36 4.12
N LYS A 161 -12.39 -14.33 3.62
CA LYS A 161 -12.88 -15.66 3.24
C LYS A 161 -13.54 -16.41 4.41
N PRO A 162 -13.00 -16.38 5.65
CA PRO A 162 -13.71 -16.94 6.81
C PRO A 162 -15.06 -16.27 7.13
N LEU A 163 -15.17 -14.97 6.88
CA LEU A 163 -16.37 -14.17 7.16
C LEU A 163 -17.34 -14.05 5.98
N ARG A 164 -17.07 -14.73 4.85
CA ARG A 164 -17.78 -14.56 3.57
C ARG A 164 -19.30 -14.77 3.61
N ARG A 165 -19.84 -15.38 4.67
CA ARG A 165 -21.29 -15.52 4.89
C ARG A 165 -21.99 -14.17 4.93
N SER A 166 -21.32 -13.13 5.43
CA SER A 166 -21.79 -11.75 5.33
C SER A 166 -20.72 -10.91 4.64
N ALA A 167 -20.92 -10.60 3.35
CA ALA A 167 -19.96 -9.83 2.57
C ALA A 167 -19.72 -8.42 3.14
N ILE A 168 -20.73 -7.82 3.78
CA ILE A 168 -20.64 -6.51 4.43
C ILE A 168 -19.76 -6.59 5.68
N LEU A 169 -19.98 -7.60 6.54
CA LEU A 169 -19.18 -7.81 7.74
C LEU A 169 -17.74 -8.18 7.37
N ALA A 170 -17.56 -9.05 6.37
CA ALA A 170 -16.24 -9.46 5.88
C ALA A 170 -15.46 -8.25 5.34
N SER A 171 -16.11 -7.39 4.54
CA SER A 171 -15.44 -6.16 4.06
C SER A 171 -15.17 -5.19 5.19
N PHE A 172 -16.09 -5.00 6.13
CA PHE A 172 -15.90 -4.16 7.30
C PHE A 172 -14.67 -4.60 8.10
N ALA A 173 -14.56 -5.89 8.40
CA ALA A 173 -13.42 -6.45 9.12
C ALA A 173 -12.10 -6.20 8.39
N VAL A 174 -12.05 -6.39 7.06
CA VAL A 174 -10.84 -6.10 6.27
C VAL A 174 -10.43 -4.63 6.39
N PHE A 175 -11.35 -3.69 6.21
CA PHE A 175 -11.04 -2.25 6.33
C PHE A 175 -10.66 -1.86 7.76
N LEU A 176 -11.35 -2.39 8.77
CA LEU A 176 -11.04 -2.15 10.18
C LEU A 176 -9.62 -2.63 10.53
N PHE A 177 -9.29 -3.89 10.23
CA PHE A 177 -7.96 -4.43 10.50
C PHE A 177 -6.87 -3.74 9.68
N SER A 178 -7.15 -3.36 8.42
CA SER A 178 -6.21 -2.59 7.61
C SER A 178 -5.96 -1.20 8.20
N GLY A 179 -7.01 -0.52 8.69
CA GLY A 179 -6.89 0.78 9.37
C GLY A 179 -6.04 0.70 10.64
N ILE A 180 -6.33 -0.25 11.52
CA ILE A 180 -5.54 -0.50 12.74
C ILE A 180 -4.08 -0.80 12.38
N TRP A 181 -3.86 -1.64 11.37
CA TRP A 181 -2.51 -1.99 10.93
C TRP A 181 -1.71 -0.76 10.46
N HIS A 182 -2.28 0.11 9.64
CA HIS A 182 -1.60 1.35 9.21
C HIS A 182 -1.38 2.32 10.38
N GLU A 183 -2.31 2.38 11.33
CA GLU A 183 -2.18 3.19 12.54
C GLU A 183 -0.94 2.78 13.36
N LEU A 184 -0.77 1.47 13.57
CA LEU A 184 0.36 0.89 14.29
C LEU A 184 1.68 1.11 13.56
N LEU A 185 1.68 1.09 12.23
CA LEU A 185 2.89 1.26 11.44
C LEU A 185 3.35 2.71 11.32
N VAL A 186 2.41 3.67 11.30
CA VAL A 186 2.72 5.07 10.97
C VAL A 186 2.54 6.00 12.16
N ASN A 187 1.33 6.05 12.71
CA ASN A 187 0.96 7.08 13.68
C ASN A 187 1.43 6.75 15.11
N VAL A 188 1.53 5.46 15.46
CA VAL A 188 2.12 5.05 16.74
C VAL A 188 3.61 5.43 16.81
N PRO A 189 4.47 5.08 15.83
CA PRO A 189 5.85 5.56 15.80
C PRO A 189 5.97 7.09 15.78
N LEU A 190 5.10 7.78 15.04
CA LEU A 190 5.05 9.25 15.04
C LEU A 190 4.79 9.80 16.45
N LEU A 191 3.79 9.28 17.16
CA LEU A 191 3.48 9.68 18.53
C LEU A 191 4.64 9.38 19.49
N MET A 192 5.28 8.21 19.37
CA MET A 192 6.38 7.82 20.24
C MET A 192 7.63 8.67 20.07
N ILE A 193 7.95 9.06 18.84
CA ILE A 193 9.21 9.75 18.50
C ILE A 193 9.06 11.28 18.54
N PHE A 194 7.93 11.80 18.04
CA PHE A 194 7.70 13.24 17.89
C PHE A 194 6.63 13.79 18.83
N HIS A 195 5.93 12.94 19.60
CA HIS A 195 4.81 13.34 20.45
C HIS A 195 3.64 14.02 19.71
N VAL A 196 3.57 13.83 18.38
CA VAL A 196 2.46 14.33 17.55
C VAL A 196 1.35 13.30 17.55
N ASN A 197 0.18 13.68 18.08
CA ASN A 197 -0.98 12.79 18.13
C ASN A 197 -1.79 12.89 16.83
N MET A 198 -1.66 11.88 15.98
CA MET A 198 -2.55 11.66 14.82
C MET A 198 -3.34 10.36 14.95
N ILE A 199 -3.46 9.82 16.16
CA ILE A 199 -4.08 8.51 16.39
C ILE A 199 -5.53 8.52 15.90
N GLY A 200 -5.87 7.54 15.08
CA GLY A 200 -7.18 7.34 14.50
C GLY A 200 -7.34 7.92 13.09
N SER A 201 -6.37 8.68 12.58
CA SER A 201 -6.49 9.24 11.22
C SER A 201 -6.47 8.14 10.15
N MET A 202 -5.58 7.15 10.28
CA MET A 202 -5.48 6.04 9.34
C MET A 202 -6.71 5.14 9.45
N LEU A 203 -7.11 4.80 10.68
CA LEU A 203 -8.35 4.07 10.90
C LEU A 203 -9.56 4.79 10.29
N GLY A 204 -9.67 6.10 10.49
CA GLY A 204 -10.72 6.95 9.92
C GLY A 204 -10.74 6.89 8.39
N TYR A 205 -9.58 6.94 7.73
CA TYR A 205 -9.49 6.76 6.28
C TYR A 205 -10.07 5.42 5.84
N PHE A 206 -9.62 4.29 6.41
CA PHE A 206 -10.08 2.97 5.98
C PHE A 206 -11.56 2.72 6.30
N LEU A 207 -12.09 3.22 7.42
CA LEU A 207 -13.52 3.14 7.72
C LEU A 207 -14.34 3.98 6.73
N PHE A 208 -13.87 5.17 6.36
CA PHE A 208 -14.47 5.96 5.29
C PHE A 208 -14.49 5.18 3.95
N GLN A 209 -13.41 4.49 3.60
CA GLN A 209 -13.35 3.66 2.40
C GLN A 209 -14.38 2.52 2.43
N TRP A 210 -14.58 1.87 3.58
CA TRP A 210 -15.64 0.87 3.74
C TRP A 210 -17.03 1.45 3.51
N PHE A 211 -17.36 2.60 4.12
CA PHE A 211 -18.62 3.29 3.89
C PHE A 211 -18.80 3.62 2.40
N ALA A 212 -17.75 4.12 1.76
CA ALA A 212 -17.78 4.43 0.34
C ALA A 212 -18.01 3.19 -0.53
N VAL A 213 -17.48 2.01 -0.16
CA VAL A 213 -17.81 0.73 -0.82
C VAL A 213 -19.28 0.36 -0.66
N VAL A 214 -19.88 0.58 0.52
CA VAL A 214 -21.30 0.31 0.76
C VAL A 214 -22.18 1.26 -0.07
N ILE A 215 -21.82 2.55 -0.12
CA ILE A 215 -22.49 3.56 -0.93
C ILE A 215 -22.35 3.24 -2.43
N ASP A 216 -21.14 2.90 -2.89
CA ASP A 216 -20.85 2.50 -4.28
C ASP A 216 -21.77 1.37 -4.73
N ARG A 217 -21.98 0.37 -3.87
CA ARG A 217 -22.83 -0.80 -4.16
C ARG A 217 -24.34 -0.52 -4.11
N SER A 218 -24.77 0.44 -3.28
CA SER A 218 -26.19 0.74 -3.08
C SER A 218 -26.73 1.77 -4.07
N ILE A 219 -25.93 2.78 -4.42
CA ILE A 219 -26.37 3.90 -5.26
C ILE A 219 -26.09 3.64 -6.75
N PHE A 220 -24.92 3.11 -7.08
CA PHE A 220 -24.49 3.03 -8.48
C PHE A 220 -24.81 1.68 -9.11
N SER A 221 -25.54 1.70 -10.22
CA SER A 221 -25.68 0.54 -11.10
C SER A 221 -24.32 0.17 -11.75
N ARG A 222 -24.26 -0.99 -12.42
CA ARG A 222 -22.98 -1.61 -12.83
C ARG A 222 -22.11 -0.76 -13.78
N THR A 223 -22.64 0.26 -14.47
CA THR A 223 -21.93 0.91 -15.61
C THR A 223 -22.11 2.42 -15.74
N THR A 224 -22.36 3.17 -14.66
CA THR A 224 -22.49 4.64 -14.76
C THR A 224 -21.13 5.35 -14.74
N PRO A 225 -20.85 6.31 -15.65
CA PRO A 225 -19.63 7.13 -15.59
C PRO A 225 -19.41 7.83 -14.24
N GLY A 226 -20.52 8.21 -13.57
CA GLY A 226 -20.50 8.80 -12.23
C GLY A 226 -19.89 7.89 -11.16
N ARG A 227 -19.93 6.56 -11.34
CA ARG A 227 -19.35 5.60 -10.40
C ARG A 227 -17.83 5.70 -10.31
N ARG A 228 -17.17 5.88 -11.44
CA ARG A 228 -15.71 6.05 -11.49
C ARG A 228 -15.29 7.38 -10.85
N LEU A 229 -16.03 8.45 -11.14
CA LEU A 229 -15.82 9.75 -10.51
C LEU A 229 -16.01 9.68 -8.99
N PHE A 230 -17.09 9.06 -8.54
CA PHE A 230 -17.35 8.81 -7.12
C PHE A 230 -16.20 8.03 -6.48
N ALA A 231 -15.70 6.98 -7.15
CA ALA A 231 -14.60 6.21 -6.63
C ALA A 231 -13.33 7.04 -6.40
N TYR A 232 -12.92 7.84 -7.38
CA TYR A 232 -11.76 8.72 -7.22
C TYR A 232 -12.00 9.82 -6.19
N ALA A 233 -13.20 10.40 -6.13
CA ALA A 233 -13.54 11.37 -5.10
C ALA A 233 -13.45 10.76 -3.68
N ALA A 234 -13.93 9.53 -3.50
CA ALA A 234 -13.86 8.81 -2.24
C ALA A 234 -12.45 8.36 -1.87
N ILE A 235 -11.56 8.10 -2.84
CA ILE A 235 -10.16 7.74 -2.57
C ILE A 235 -9.34 8.99 -2.27
N ILE A 236 -9.46 10.01 -3.10
CA ILE A 236 -8.63 11.23 -3.05
C ILE A 236 -9.12 12.18 -1.96
N GLY A 237 -10.44 12.35 -1.81
CA GLY A 237 -11.05 13.28 -0.84
C GLY A 237 -10.46 13.15 0.57
N PRO A 238 -10.50 11.95 1.19
CA PRO A 238 -9.95 11.72 2.52
C PRO A 238 -8.43 11.48 2.53
N ALA A 239 -7.70 11.69 1.41
CA ALA A 239 -6.27 11.42 1.33
C ALA A 239 -5.42 12.05 2.46
N PRO A 240 -5.72 13.26 2.99
CA PRO A 240 -4.97 13.82 4.12
C PRO A 240 -5.00 12.98 5.40
N LEU A 241 -5.99 12.09 5.56
CA LEU A 241 -6.05 11.18 6.70
C LEU A 241 -4.99 10.07 6.66
N ILE A 242 -4.62 9.63 5.44
CA ILE A 242 -3.61 8.58 5.20
C ILE A 242 -2.25 9.17 4.79
N LEU A 243 -2.22 10.19 3.94
CA LEU A 243 -1.03 10.97 3.58
C LEU A 243 -0.80 12.08 4.62
N ASN A 244 -0.81 11.71 5.89
CA ASN A 244 -0.64 12.62 7.01
C ASN A 244 0.84 12.91 7.31
N GLU A 245 1.13 13.69 8.36
CA GLU A 245 2.50 14.05 8.74
C GLU A 245 3.42 12.82 8.90
N GLY A 246 2.95 11.75 9.54
CA GLY A 246 3.75 10.55 9.76
C GLY A 246 4.22 9.92 8.45
N LEU A 247 3.29 9.70 7.51
CA LEU A 247 3.62 9.09 6.23
C LEU A 247 4.48 10.02 5.36
N LEU A 248 4.19 11.33 5.38
CA LEU A 248 5.01 12.33 4.68
C LEU A 248 6.44 12.37 5.24
N ARG A 249 6.66 12.24 6.56
CA ARG A 249 8.01 12.17 7.16
C ARG A 249 8.75 10.88 6.78
N ILE A 250 8.04 9.75 6.81
CA ILE A 250 8.59 8.44 6.40
C ILE A 250 9.12 8.50 4.97
N PHE A 251 8.38 9.09 4.03
CA PHE A 251 8.82 9.24 2.65
C PHE A 251 9.75 10.45 2.41
N GLY A 252 10.04 11.25 3.44
CA GLY A 252 10.89 12.42 3.34
C GLY A 252 10.29 13.58 2.56
N TRP A 253 8.97 13.66 2.53
CA TRP A 253 8.19 14.73 1.89
C TRP A 253 7.81 15.85 2.86
N TRP A 254 7.78 15.56 4.16
CA TRP A 254 7.49 16.54 5.19
C TRP A 254 8.58 17.60 5.31
N ARG A 255 8.16 18.84 5.54
CA ARG A 255 9.04 19.96 5.92
C ARG A 255 8.77 20.31 7.37
N ALA A 256 9.83 20.41 8.16
CA ALA A 256 9.76 21.00 9.49
C ALA A 256 9.46 22.50 9.38
#